data_AF-A0A661KFD3-F1
#
_entry.id   AF-A0A661KFD3-F1
#
_cell.length_a   1.000
_cell.length_b   1.000
_cell.length_c   1.000
_cell.angle_alpha   90.00
_cell.angle_beta   90.00
_cell.angle_gamma   90.00
#
_symmetry.space_group_name_H-M   'P 1'
#
loop_
_entity.id
_entity.type
_entity.pdbx_description
1 polymer ?
#
loop_
_entity_poly.entity_id
_entity_poly.type
_entity_poly.pdbx_seq_one_letter_code
_entity_poly.pdbx_strand_id
1 'polypeptide(L)'
;MRTVKEFVFLFFVSICFVVVSFLCPLNAQAQIEQVAKDVVKDMSPISGVVVMLQDGDVLIDLGSNKDVKVGDIFTVYVTEKVIRHPVTKKILGKTTTP
;
A
#
# COMPACT_ATOMS: atom_id res chain seq x y z
N MET A 1 30.02 44.48 30.45
CA MET A 1 28.99 44.04 31.42
C MET A 1 27.66 43.94 30.70
N ARG A 2 27.26 42.76 30.22
CA ARG A 2 25.87 42.55 29.78
C ARG A 2 24.98 42.63 31.00
N THR A 3 23.91 43.42 30.95
CA THR A 3 23.01 43.58 32.10
C THR A 3 22.18 42.32 32.30
N VAL A 4 21.81 42.00 33.54
CA VAL A 4 21.06 40.78 33.91
C VAL A 4 19.78 40.61 33.07
N LYS A 5 19.19 41.73 32.62
CA LYS A 5 18.01 41.78 31.75
C LYS A 5 18.25 41.16 30.37
N GLU A 6 19.41 41.39 29.76
CA GLU A 6 19.75 40.78 28.45
C GLU A 6 19.94 39.27 28.56
N PHE A 7 20.49 38.80 29.69
CA PHE A 7 20.68 37.37 29.91
C PHE A 7 19.36 36.63 30.09
N VAL A 8 18.42 37.21 30.86
CA VAL A 8 17.06 36.67 31.03
C VAL A 8 16.29 36.67 29.70
N PHE A 9 16.43 37.74 28.91
CA PHE A 9 15.79 37.83 27.60
C PHE A 9 16.29 36.75 26.62
N LEU A 10 17.61 36.55 26.53
CA LEU A 10 18.21 35.51 25.68
C LEU A 10 17.79 34.10 26.11
N PHE A 11 17.66 33.86 27.42
CA PHE A 11 17.21 32.57 27.94
C PHE A 11 15.77 32.26 27.54
N PHE A 12 14.88 33.25 27.63
CA PHE A 12 13.49 33.14 27.17
C PHE A 12 13.38 32.87 25.67
N VAL A 13 14.15 33.60 24.85
CA VAL A 13 14.16 33.41 23.39
C VAL A 13 14.66 32.01 23.03
N SER A 14 15.69 31.51 23.71
CA SER A 14 16.22 30.15 23.53
C SER A 14 15.17 29.08 23.86
N ILE A 15 14.45 29.24 24.99
CA ILE A 15 13.36 28.32 25.37
C ILE A 15 12.26 28.32 24.32
N CYS A 16 11.82 29.50 23.84
CA CYS A 16 10.83 29.59 22.78
C CYS A 16 11.30 28.89 21.50
N PHE A 17 12.57 29.03 21.14
CA PHE A 17 13.15 28.38 19.95
C PHE A 17 13.16 26.85 20.07
N VAL A 18 13.47 26.32 21.25
CA VAL A 18 13.44 24.87 21.53
C VAL A 18 12.00 24.34 21.51
N VAL A 19 11.05 25.07 22.10
CA VAL A 19 9.63 24.66 22.14
C VAL A 19 9.03 24.63 20.73
N VAL A 20 9.30 25.63 19.89
CA VAL A 20 8.84 25.65 18.49
C VAL A 20 9.46 24.50 17.69
N SER A 21 10.75 24.22 17.90
CA SER A 21 11.44 23.13 17.22
C SER A 21 10.90 21.75 17.60
N PHE A 22 10.46 21.57 18.86
CA PHE A 22 9.95 20.29 19.36
C PHE A 22 8.46 20.04 19.04
N LEU A 23 7.67 21.10 18.81
CA LEU A 23 6.25 21.00 18.46
C LEU A 23 5.99 20.89 16.95
N CYS A 24 6.92 21.35 16.11
CA CYS A 24 6.82 21.25 14.65
C CYS A 24 6.74 19.81 14.08
N PRO A 25 7.50 18.80 14.56
CA PRO A 25 7.54 17.48 13.91
C PRO A 25 6.27 16.64 14.09
N LEU A 26 5.38 16.98 15.04
CA LEU A 26 4.18 16.17 15.31
C LEU A 26 3.17 16.21 14.15
N ASN A 27 3.09 17.33 13.43
CA ASN A 27 2.17 17.49 12.30
C ASN A 27 2.69 16.82 11.02
N ALA A 28 4.01 16.66 10.89
CA ALA A 28 4.63 16.05 9.70
C ALA A 28 4.41 14.53 9.63
N GLN A 29 4.38 13.84 10.79
CA GLN A 29 4.20 12.39 10.82
C GLN A 29 2.79 11.94 10.41
N ALA A 30 1.76 12.69 10.81
CA ALA A 30 0.37 12.37 10.48
C ALA A 30 0.08 12.48 8.97
N GLN A 31 0.69 13.47 8.28
CA GLN A 31 0.51 13.65 6.85
C GLN A 31 1.19 12.55 6.02
N ILE A 32 2.38 12.10 6.45
CA ILE A 32 3.11 11.03 5.75
C ILE A 32 2.34 9.71 5.80
N GLU A 33 1.70 9.39 6.93
CA GLU A 33 0.91 8.17 7.05
C GLU A 33 -0.32 8.18 6.12
N GLN A 34 -1.01 9.31 6.00
CA GLN A 34 -2.16 9.44 5.11
C GLN A 34 -1.75 9.29 3.65
N VAL A 35 -0.70 10.01 3.22
CA VAL A 35 -0.19 9.91 1.85
C VAL A 35 0.29 8.50 1.54
N ALA A 36 0.98 7.84 2.48
CA ALA A 36 1.40 6.46 2.29
C ALA A 36 0.22 5.50 2.11
N LYS A 37 -0.86 5.68 2.88
CA LYS A 37 -2.08 4.88 2.76
C LYS A 37 -2.77 5.08 1.40
N ASP A 38 -2.87 6.33 0.95
CA ASP A 38 -3.50 6.66 -0.33
C ASP A 38 -2.69 6.08 -1.51
N VAL A 39 -1.36 6.19 -1.47
CA VAL A 39 -0.49 5.58 -2.49
C VAL A 39 -0.62 4.06 -2.50
N VAL A 40 -0.63 3.41 -1.32
CA VAL A 40 -0.80 1.95 -1.25
C VAL A 40 -2.16 1.52 -1.80
N LYS A 41 -3.21 2.29 -1.53
CA LYS A 41 -4.55 2.03 -2.05
C LYS A 41 -4.58 2.13 -3.58
N ASP A 42 -4.01 3.18 -4.14
CA ASP A 42 -4.01 3.43 -5.59
C ASP A 42 -3.13 2.45 -6.36
N MET A 43 -2.10 1.89 -5.71
CA MET A 43 -1.20 0.90 -6.30
C MET A 43 -1.61 -0.55 -6.00
N SER A 44 -2.74 -0.75 -5.33
CA SER A 44 -3.20 -2.10 -5.00
C SER A 44 -3.62 -2.84 -6.28
N PRO A 45 -3.11 -4.06 -6.52
CA PRO A 45 -3.44 -4.79 -7.73
C PRO A 45 -4.92 -5.21 -7.71
N ILE A 46 -5.63 -4.88 -8.78
CA ILE A 46 -7.00 -5.34 -8.98
C ILE A 46 -6.93 -6.80 -9.47
N SER A 47 -7.63 -7.70 -8.77
CA SER A 47 -7.68 -9.12 -9.13
C SER A 47 -9.12 -9.61 -9.25
N GLY A 48 -9.33 -10.55 -10.17
CA GLY A 48 -10.63 -11.13 -10.49
C GLY A 48 -10.47 -12.54 -11.04
N VAL A 49 -11.59 -13.15 -11.41
CA VAL A 49 -11.69 -14.51 -11.93
C VAL A 49 -12.24 -14.47 -13.34
N VAL A 50 -11.70 -15.33 -14.20
CA VAL A 50 -12.28 -15.60 -15.53
C VAL A 50 -13.59 -16.34 -15.35
N VAL A 51 -14.69 -15.73 -15.79
CA VAL A 51 -16.04 -16.31 -15.72
C VAL A 51 -16.42 -17.05 -17.01
N MET A 52 -15.87 -16.62 -18.16
CA MET A 52 -16.16 -17.22 -19.45
C MET A 52 -15.01 -17.00 -20.44
N LEU A 53 -14.85 -17.95 -21.36
CA LEU A 53 -14.03 -17.84 -22.55
C LEU A 53 -14.98 -17.92 -23.76
N GLN A 54 -14.93 -16.93 -24.65
CA GLN A 54 -15.77 -16.88 -25.85
C GLN A 54 -14.95 -16.39 -27.05
N ASP A 55 -14.77 -17.23 -28.06
CA ASP A 55 -14.18 -16.86 -29.36
C ASP A 55 -12.82 -16.13 -29.29
N GLY A 56 -12.00 -16.45 -28.30
CA GLY A 56 -10.70 -15.81 -28.07
C GLY A 56 -10.75 -14.61 -27.11
N ASP A 57 -11.94 -14.17 -26.74
CA ASP A 57 -12.17 -13.17 -25.69
C ASP A 57 -12.33 -13.84 -24.32
N VAL A 58 -11.93 -13.10 -23.29
CA VAL A 58 -12.00 -13.50 -21.89
C VAL A 58 -12.95 -12.57 -21.16
N LEU A 59 -14.01 -13.12 -20.56
CA LEU A 59 -14.87 -12.40 -19.66
C LEU A 59 -14.37 -12.60 -18.23
N ILE A 60 -14.09 -11.51 -17.53
CA ILE A 60 -13.68 -11.48 -16.13
C ILE A 60 -14.76 -10.80 -15.28
N ASP A 61 -14.82 -11.12 -13.99
CA ASP A 61 -15.75 -10.50 -13.03
C ASP A 61 -15.34 -9.06 -12.60
N LEU A 62 -14.66 -8.34 -13.48
CA LEU A 62 -14.20 -6.96 -13.28
C LEU A 62 -14.82 -6.04 -14.33
N GLY A 63 -15.19 -4.84 -13.90
CA GLY A 63 -15.77 -3.82 -14.77
C GLY A 63 -15.65 -2.44 -14.13
N SER A 64 -16.37 -1.46 -14.67
CA SER A 64 -16.29 -0.06 -14.22
C SER A 64 -16.71 0.15 -12.76
N ASN A 65 -17.47 -0.78 -12.18
CA ASN A 65 -17.80 -0.79 -10.75
C ASN A 65 -16.61 -1.12 -9.83
N LYS A 66 -15.53 -1.68 -10.39
CA LYS A 66 -14.26 -1.96 -9.72
C LYS A 66 -13.12 -1.13 -10.34
N ASP A 67 -13.45 0.05 -10.88
CA ASP A 67 -12.53 1.01 -11.50
C ASP A 67 -11.74 0.49 -12.73
N VAL A 68 -12.19 -0.59 -13.36
CA VAL A 68 -11.59 -1.08 -14.62
C VAL A 68 -12.04 -0.22 -15.80
N LYS A 69 -11.07 0.19 -16.62
CA LYS A 69 -11.25 1.08 -17.77
C LYS A 69 -10.77 0.41 -19.06
N VAL A 70 -11.29 0.88 -20.19
CA VAL A 70 -10.83 0.45 -21.51
C VAL A 70 -9.36 0.84 -21.67
N GLY A 71 -8.52 -0.13 -22.05
CA GLY A 71 -7.07 0.04 -22.18
C GLY A 71 -6.26 -0.54 -21.02
N ASP A 72 -6.91 -0.93 -19.92
CA ASP A 72 -6.25 -1.66 -18.84
C ASP A 72 -5.77 -3.03 -19.31
N ILE A 73 -4.61 -3.45 -18.83
CA ILE A 73 -3.95 -4.70 -19.21
C ILE A 73 -3.98 -5.65 -18.02
N PHE A 74 -4.47 -6.87 -18.24
CA PHE A 74 -4.54 -7.92 -17.23
C PHE A 74 -3.72 -9.14 -17.67
N THR A 75 -3.06 -9.77 -16.70
CA THR A 75 -2.38 -11.05 -16.90
C THR A 75 -3.30 -12.17 -16.44
N VAL A 76 -3.66 -13.07 -17.36
CA VAL A 76 -4.45 -14.28 -17.04
C VAL A 76 -3.51 -15.44 -16.79
N TYR A 77 -3.70 -16.15 -15.67
CA TYR A 77 -2.93 -17.34 -15.33
C TYR A 77 -3.84 -18.40 -14.70
N VAL A 78 -3.48 -19.67 -14.87
CA VAL A 78 -4.16 -20.79 -14.22
C VAL A 78 -3.42 -21.13 -12.93
N THR A 79 -4.16 -21.26 -11.84
CA THR A 79 -3.57 -21.69 -10.56
C THR A 79 -3.39 -23.20 -10.55
N GLU A 80 -2.16 -23.67 -10.44
CA GLU A 80 -1.85 -25.09 -10.30
C GLU A 80 -2.13 -25.57 -8.86
N LYS A 81 -2.95 -26.61 -8.70
CA LYS A 81 -3.16 -27.23 -7.38
C LYS A 81 -2.12 -28.33 -7.17
N VAL A 82 -1.29 -28.18 -6.15
CA VAL A 82 -0.28 -29.20 -5.79
C VAL A 82 -0.98 -30.40 -5.14
N ILE A 83 -0.85 -31.59 -5.73
CA ILE A 83 -1.32 -32.83 -5.14
C ILE A 83 -0.27 -33.29 -4.12
N ARG A 84 -0.66 -33.44 -2.86
CA ARG A 84 0.20 -33.92 -1.78
C ARG A 84 -0.28 -35.29 -1.31
N HIS A 85 0.66 -36.20 -1.07
CA HIS A 85 0.34 -37.47 -0.42
C HIS A 85 -0.25 -37.19 0.98
N PRO A 86 -1.41 -37.74 1.35
CA PRO A 86 -2.13 -37.36 2.56
C PRO A 86 -1.32 -37.63 3.84
N VAL A 87 -0.59 -38.75 3.85
CA VAL A 87 0.26 -39.18 4.98
C VAL A 87 1.67 -38.56 4.91
N THR A 88 2.43 -38.80 3.83
CA THR A 88 3.85 -38.37 3.75
C THR A 88 4.05 -36.89 3.41
N LYS A 89 3.00 -36.16 3.02
CA LYS A 89 3.03 -34.76 2.55
C LYS A 89 3.93 -34.49 1.33
N LYS A 90 4.55 -35.52 0.75
CA LYS A 90 5.37 -35.42 -0.46
C LYS A 90 4.50 -34.92 -1.62
N ILE A 91 5.07 -34.04 -2.43
CA ILE A 91 4.45 -33.55 -3.66
C ILE A 91 4.39 -34.71 -4.65
N LEU A 92 3.19 -35.08 -5.08
CA LEU A 92 2.93 -36.15 -6.05
C LEU A 92 2.81 -35.62 -7.48
N GLY A 93 2.43 -34.34 -7.62
CA GLY A 93 2.26 -33.69 -8.92
C GLY A 93 1.52 -32.38 -8.78
N LYS A 94 1.15 -31.80 -9.92
CA LYS A 94 0.36 -30.57 -10.00
C LYS A 94 -0.84 -30.81 -10.92
N THR A 95 -2.01 -30.35 -10.52
CA THR A 95 -3.19 -30.33 -11.38
C THR A 95 -3.27 -28.98 -12.05
N THR A 96 -3.20 -28.96 -13.37
CA THR A 96 -3.72 -27.86 -14.19
C THR A 96 -5.19 -28.17 -14.45
N THR A 97 -6.10 -27.41 -13.86
CA THR A 97 -7.50 -27.46 -14.28
C THR A 97 -7.55 -26.75 -15.65
N PRO A 98 -7.92 -27.43 -16.74
CA PRO A 98 -8.09 -26.79 -18.04
C PRO A 98 -9.29 -25.84 -18.05
#